data_AF-A0A6A3BX77-F1
#
_entry.id   AF-A0A6A3BX77-F1
#
_cell.length_a   1.000
_cell.length_b   1.000
_cell.length_c   1.000
_cell.angle_alpha   90.00
_cell.angle_beta   90.00
_cell.angle_gamma   90.00
#
_symmetry.space_group_name_H-M   'P 1'
#
loop_
_entity.id
_entity.type
_entity.pdbx_description
1 polymer ?
#
loop_
_entity_poly.entity_id
_entity_poly.type
_entity_poly.pdbx_seq_one_letter_code
_entity_poly.pdbx_strand_id
1 'polypeptide(L)'
;MKCCLLYCCLYPEDYTIPKSRLVEYWFCEGLLNEFDRISEAQMQGDHIINSLIYACLLERAEESFDGEERVKMHDVIRDMGLWIACELEEKEKSFFVKAGAQLLEEPDVKAWEGAKRMSMMHNQIKVMRGTPKCPNLRTLFLSRNKFQAINDGFFQFTPQLTVLDLSRNSKLYALPKGISELISLECLDLSETGITELPMEMTSLTKLKMLDLSYMEHLERIPQNLISSFSKMQIFRLGDLPISDYHEEDNVLDWDNDNERLIEELKSLQHLNILRIPEIQNMSALQSFLSHHLFRCSTEQLELRDFRETNVFNVLCLENMERLEILRIGGCGNMEEMKMDKLHTRGSPSTNYTSGFHTLREVRISSCYKLKDVTWLFLAPNLRYLAIWHCSEMEEILSEGRLRDVADEVGIPYPTPFLNLQTLSLRELPELKSIYWDALPFPCLKRIYIEDCPKLKKFPLNSDSAKGNHITIKGERDWWEQLEWENEATRNAFLPSFQAY
;
A
#
# COMPACT_ATOMS: atom_id res chain seq x y z
N MET A 1 -10.82 -8.57 21.58
CA MET A 1 -9.52 -8.08 22.09
C MET A 1 -8.52 -9.18 22.46
N LYS A 2 -8.77 -10.08 23.43
CA LYS A 2 -7.79 -11.14 23.82
C LYS A 2 -7.30 -11.97 22.63
N CYS A 3 -8.19 -12.47 21.78
CA CYS A 3 -7.80 -13.26 20.60
C CYS A 3 -6.92 -12.47 19.63
N CYS A 4 -7.20 -11.17 19.43
CA CYS A 4 -6.41 -10.27 18.58
C CYS A 4 -4.99 -10.08 19.14
N LEU A 5 -4.85 -9.92 20.46
CA LEU A 5 -3.54 -9.86 21.13
C LEU A 5 -2.75 -11.16 20.92
N LEU A 6 -3.38 -12.31 21.21
CA LEU A 6 -2.72 -13.61 21.04
C LEU A 6 -2.34 -13.88 19.58
N TYR A 7 -3.15 -13.41 18.62
CA TYR A 7 -2.82 -13.51 17.19
C TYR A 7 -1.50 -12.82 16.84
N CYS A 8 -1.15 -11.72 17.52
CA CYS A 8 0.12 -11.03 17.33
C CYS A 8 1.34 -11.89 17.74
N CYS A 9 1.14 -12.91 18.58
CA CYS A 9 2.22 -13.82 19.00
C CYS A 9 2.69 -14.75 17.86
N LEU A 10 1.98 -14.80 16.73
CA LEU A 10 2.38 -15.53 15.53
C LEU A 10 3.59 -14.90 14.81
N TYR A 11 3.88 -13.64 15.09
CA TYR A 11 5.02 -12.93 14.50
C TYR A 11 6.30 -13.16 15.32
N PRO A 12 7.49 -12.99 14.73
CA PRO A 12 8.77 -13.03 15.45
C PRO A 12 8.85 -11.94 16.55
N GLU A 13 9.82 -12.10 17.45
CA GLU A 13 10.19 -11.07 18.44
C GLU A 13 10.56 -9.75 17.75
N ASP A 14 10.07 -8.63 18.31
CA ASP A 14 10.26 -7.26 17.81
C ASP A 14 9.89 -7.03 16.32
N TYR A 15 9.15 -7.98 15.73
CA TYR A 15 8.76 -7.88 14.34
C TYR A 15 7.78 -6.74 14.14
N THR A 16 8.05 -5.93 13.13
CA THR A 16 7.24 -4.77 12.78
C THR A 16 6.12 -5.20 11.83
N ILE A 17 4.87 -5.05 12.28
CA ILE A 17 3.66 -5.53 11.61
C ILE A 17 2.88 -4.33 11.04
N PRO A 18 2.55 -4.30 9.74
CA PRO A 18 1.58 -3.34 9.21
C PRO A 18 0.23 -3.44 9.92
N LYS A 19 -0.31 -2.30 10.40
CA LYS A 19 -1.62 -2.29 11.07
C LYS A 19 -2.74 -2.77 10.16
N SER A 20 -2.75 -2.28 8.91
CA SER A 20 -3.68 -2.67 7.84
C SER A 20 -3.76 -4.19 7.71
N ARG A 21 -2.61 -4.83 7.49
CA ARG A 21 -2.48 -6.28 7.29
C ARG A 21 -2.94 -7.08 8.50
N LEU A 22 -2.59 -6.63 9.70
CA LEU A 22 -2.98 -7.30 10.94
C LEU A 22 -4.51 -7.35 11.09
N VAL A 23 -5.18 -6.24 10.77
CA VAL A 23 -6.64 -6.13 10.81
C VAL A 23 -7.30 -6.97 9.71
N GLU A 24 -6.74 -7.00 8.51
CA GLU A 24 -7.23 -7.86 7.40
C GLU A 24 -7.20 -9.34 7.79
N TYR A 25 -6.11 -9.81 8.39
CA TYR A 25 -6.00 -11.17 8.87
C TYR A 25 -6.98 -11.46 10.02
N TRP A 26 -7.19 -10.52 10.94
CA TRP A 26 -8.21 -10.65 11.99
C TRP A 26 -9.63 -10.72 11.41
N PHE A 27 -9.92 -9.92 10.38
CA PHE A 27 -11.19 -9.93 9.69
C PHE A 27 -11.43 -11.29 8.99
N CYS A 28 -10.47 -11.76 8.20
CA CYS A 28 -10.58 -13.02 7.49
C CYS A 28 -10.62 -14.24 8.43
N GLU A 29 -9.89 -14.26 9.54
CA GLU A 29 -10.02 -15.37 10.52
C GLU A 29 -11.34 -15.30 11.33
N GLY A 30 -12.10 -14.21 11.22
CA GLY A 30 -13.35 -14.02 11.96
C GLY A 30 -13.16 -13.60 13.41
N LEU A 31 -12.06 -12.89 13.72
CA LEU A 31 -11.83 -12.28 15.04
C LEU A 31 -12.57 -10.94 15.21
N LEU A 32 -13.00 -10.35 14.09
CA LEU A 32 -13.80 -9.12 14.00
C LEU A 32 -15.20 -9.44 13.44
N ASN A 33 -15.80 -10.53 13.91
CA ASN A 33 -17.01 -11.17 13.36
C ASN A 33 -18.32 -10.37 13.52
N GLU A 34 -18.27 -9.18 14.11
CA GLU A 34 -19.43 -8.28 14.20
C GLU A 34 -19.72 -7.57 12.87
N PHE A 35 -18.79 -7.66 11.90
CA PHE A 35 -18.85 -6.93 10.65
C PHE A 35 -18.72 -7.84 9.43
N ASP A 36 -19.58 -7.61 8.44
CA ASP A 36 -19.53 -8.30 7.15
C ASP A 36 -18.56 -7.62 6.16
N ARG A 37 -18.20 -6.35 6.40
CA ARG A 37 -17.37 -5.54 5.50
C ARG A 37 -16.03 -5.18 6.14
N ILE A 38 -14.93 -5.32 5.38
CA ILE A 38 -13.59 -4.93 5.84
C ILE A 38 -13.54 -3.46 6.27
N SER A 39 -14.26 -2.57 5.60
CA SER A 39 -14.33 -1.15 5.94
C SER A 39 -14.78 -0.86 7.37
N GLU A 40 -15.70 -1.67 7.89
CA GLU A 40 -16.23 -1.54 9.25
C GLU A 40 -15.30 -2.23 10.25
N ALA A 41 -14.78 -3.40 9.88
CA ALA A 41 -13.78 -4.12 10.64
C ALA A 41 -12.49 -3.31 10.84
N GLN A 42 -12.12 -2.44 9.89
CA GLN A 42 -10.99 -1.51 10.01
C GLN A 42 -11.11 -0.59 11.22
N MET A 43 -12.28 0.02 11.44
CA MET A 43 -12.51 0.91 12.58
C MET A 43 -12.39 0.15 13.92
N GLN A 44 -12.98 -1.05 14.01
CA GLN A 44 -12.85 -1.88 15.21
C GLN A 44 -11.41 -2.34 15.42
N GLY A 45 -10.74 -2.78 14.36
CA GLY A 45 -9.34 -3.19 14.38
C GLY A 45 -8.43 -2.08 14.89
N ASP A 46 -8.58 -0.86 14.38
CA ASP A 46 -7.84 0.31 14.86
C ASP A 46 -8.13 0.64 16.32
N HIS A 47 -9.39 0.53 16.75
CA HIS A 47 -9.74 0.73 18.15
C HIS A 47 -9.08 -0.31 19.07
N ILE A 48 -9.07 -1.58 18.67
CA ILE A 48 -8.40 -2.67 19.40
C ILE A 48 -6.90 -2.40 19.45
N ILE A 49 -6.25 -2.08 18.33
CA ILE A 49 -4.81 -1.80 18.28
C ILE A 49 -4.45 -0.63 19.20
N ASN A 50 -5.20 0.48 19.12
CA ASN A 50 -4.96 1.63 19.99
C ASN A 50 -5.16 1.30 21.48
N SER A 51 -6.14 0.47 21.81
CA SER A 51 -6.35 0.00 23.19
C SER A 51 -5.20 -0.86 23.69
N LEU A 52 -4.66 -1.75 22.84
CA LEU A 52 -3.48 -2.57 23.16
C LEU A 52 -2.21 -1.71 23.32
N ILE A 53 -2.05 -0.67 22.51
CA ILE A 53 -0.95 0.31 22.65
C ILE A 53 -1.08 1.06 23.98
N TYR A 54 -2.28 1.54 24.30
CA TYR A 54 -2.53 2.23 25.58
C TYR A 54 -2.26 1.34 26.79
N ALA A 55 -2.56 0.04 26.67
CA ALA A 55 -2.27 -0.97 27.69
C ALA A 55 -0.79 -1.42 27.72
N CYS A 56 0.09 -0.84 26.88
CA CYS A 56 1.50 -1.22 26.74
C CYS A 56 1.72 -2.69 26.35
N LEU A 57 0.74 -3.30 25.66
CA LEU A 57 0.82 -4.67 25.14
C LEU A 57 1.30 -4.72 23.68
N LEU A 58 1.19 -3.59 22.97
CA LEU A 58 1.78 -3.34 21.66
C LEU A 58 2.49 -1.98 21.71
N GLU A 59 3.49 -1.80 20.86
CA GLU A 59 4.20 -0.54 20.69
C GLU A 59 4.06 -0.05 19.25
N ARG A 60 4.08 1.28 19.06
CA ARG A 60 4.20 1.86 17.72
C ARG A 60 5.63 1.62 17.24
N ALA A 61 5.78 1.07 16.04
CA ALA A 61 7.09 0.95 15.41
C ALA A 61 7.49 2.28 14.75
N GLU A 62 8.77 2.40 14.38
CA GLU A 62 9.25 3.56 13.62
C GLU A 62 8.45 3.70 12.31
N GLU A 63 8.13 4.95 11.95
CA GLU A 63 7.41 5.24 10.70
C GLU A 63 8.27 4.86 9.49
N SER A 64 7.76 3.91 8.71
CA SER A 64 8.36 3.52 7.44
C SER A 64 8.34 4.67 6.42
N PHE A 65 9.15 4.54 5.38
CA PHE A 65 9.24 5.53 4.30
C PHE A 65 7.92 5.71 3.54
N ASP A 66 7.09 4.66 3.48
CA ASP A 66 5.77 4.64 2.83
C ASP A 66 4.63 5.27 3.67
N GLY A 67 4.93 5.74 4.89
CA GLY A 67 3.92 6.31 5.79
C GLY A 67 2.90 5.30 6.35
N GLU A 68 3.10 4.00 6.12
CA GLU A 68 2.25 2.93 6.66
C GLU A 68 2.47 2.81 8.18
N GLU A 69 1.39 2.93 8.95
CA GLU A 69 1.47 2.76 10.40
C GLU A 69 1.72 1.29 10.76
N ARG A 70 2.71 1.07 11.63
CA ARG A 70 3.15 -0.26 12.04
C ARG A 70 3.18 -0.40 13.55
N VAL A 71 2.97 -1.61 14.03
CA VAL A 71 3.03 -1.98 15.45
C VAL A 71 3.99 -3.15 15.67
N LYS A 72 4.51 -3.28 16.88
CA LYS A 72 5.35 -4.40 17.29
C LYS A 72 4.94 -4.89 18.68
N MET A 73 5.29 -6.13 18.99
CA MET A 73 5.09 -6.74 20.30
C MET A 73 6.45 -7.04 20.93
N HIS A 74 6.66 -6.54 22.15
CA HIS A 74 7.87 -6.80 22.92
C HIS A 74 7.99 -8.29 23.26
N ASP A 75 9.22 -8.83 23.27
CA ASP A 75 9.52 -10.25 23.51
C ASP A 75 8.86 -10.83 24.78
N VAL A 76 8.91 -10.16 25.93
CA VAL A 76 8.30 -10.59 27.19
C VAL A 76 6.77 -10.70 27.08
N ILE A 77 6.12 -9.75 26.39
CA ILE A 77 4.66 -9.78 26.18
C ILE A 77 4.28 -10.93 25.24
N ARG A 78 5.11 -11.17 24.22
CA ARG A 78 4.95 -12.27 23.29
C ARG A 78 5.10 -13.62 23.99
N ASP A 79 6.11 -13.81 24.83
CA ASP A 79 6.32 -15.04 25.59
C ASP A 79 5.16 -15.31 26.56
N MET A 80 4.69 -14.27 27.25
CA MET A 80 3.47 -14.35 28.06
C MET A 80 2.26 -14.77 27.21
N GLY A 81 2.08 -14.17 26.03
CA GLY A 81 0.98 -14.49 25.12
C GLY A 81 1.05 -15.94 24.61
N LEU A 82 2.23 -16.42 24.22
CA LEU A 82 2.44 -17.81 23.82
C LEU A 82 2.17 -18.78 24.97
N TRP A 83 2.60 -18.45 26.18
CA TRP A 83 2.30 -19.25 27.38
C TRP A 83 0.78 -19.32 27.62
N ILE A 84 0.05 -18.20 27.51
CA ILE A 84 -1.42 -18.19 27.62
C ILE A 84 -2.07 -19.05 26.53
N ALA A 85 -1.60 -18.94 25.29
CA ALA A 85 -2.18 -19.67 24.15
C ALA A 85 -1.91 -21.19 24.21
N CYS A 86 -0.79 -21.61 24.80
CA CYS A 86 -0.37 -23.01 24.83
C CYS A 86 -0.74 -23.75 26.13
N GLU A 87 -0.69 -23.08 27.28
CA GLU A 87 -0.76 -23.74 28.60
C GLU A 87 -2.07 -23.47 29.35
N LEU A 88 -2.77 -22.37 29.05
CA LEU A 88 -4.00 -21.98 29.76
C LEU A 88 -5.30 -22.29 29.01
N GLU A 89 -5.25 -22.53 27.70
CA GLU A 89 -6.44 -22.94 26.94
C GLU A 89 -6.59 -24.47 27.04
N GLU A 90 -7.57 -24.92 27.84
CA GLU A 90 -7.80 -26.33 28.27
C GLU A 90 -7.98 -27.38 27.14
N LYS A 91 -7.91 -27.00 25.86
CA LYS A 91 -8.12 -27.88 24.72
C LYS A 91 -7.02 -27.72 23.67
N GLU A 92 -6.02 -28.60 23.76
CA GLU A 92 -5.01 -28.89 22.74
C GLU A 92 -4.04 -27.74 22.40
N LYS A 93 -2.87 -28.09 21.86
CA LYS A 93 -1.80 -27.16 21.47
C LYS A 93 -2.30 -26.17 20.42
N SER A 94 -2.93 -25.08 20.84
CA SER A 94 -3.67 -24.21 19.90
C SER A 94 -2.73 -23.46 18.95
N PHE A 95 -1.48 -23.20 19.38
CA PHE A 95 -0.47 -22.48 18.60
C PHE A 95 0.78 -23.34 18.36
N PHE A 96 1.30 -23.31 17.13
CA PHE A 96 2.64 -23.78 16.79
C PHE A 96 3.44 -22.63 16.20
N VAL A 97 4.36 -22.05 16.96
CA VAL A 97 5.13 -20.87 16.53
C VAL A 97 6.62 -21.19 16.48
N LYS A 98 7.18 -21.15 15.27
CA LYS A 98 8.61 -21.19 14.95
C LYS A 98 8.99 -20.01 14.04
N ALA A 99 8.33 -18.88 14.21
CA ALA A 99 8.62 -17.65 13.48
C ALA A 99 10.00 -17.09 13.88
N GLY A 100 10.85 -16.74 12.92
CA GLY A 100 12.17 -16.16 13.21
C GLY A 100 13.20 -17.15 13.78
N ALA A 101 12.91 -18.45 13.82
CA ALA A 101 13.75 -19.47 14.47
C ALA A 101 15.00 -19.89 13.66
N GLN A 102 15.28 -19.23 12.54
CA GLN A 102 16.42 -19.51 11.65
C GLN A 102 16.42 -20.93 11.08
N LEU A 103 15.23 -21.52 10.87
CA LEU A 103 15.08 -22.87 10.35
C LEU A 103 15.57 -22.97 8.90
N LEU A 104 16.39 -23.99 8.61
CA LEU A 104 16.83 -24.33 7.25
C LEU A 104 15.94 -25.38 6.59
N GLU A 105 15.25 -26.19 7.41
CA GLU A 105 14.40 -27.31 6.99
C GLU A 105 13.04 -27.23 7.70
N GLU A 106 12.03 -27.87 7.12
CA GLU A 106 10.70 -27.94 7.74
C GLU A 106 10.76 -28.73 9.07
N PRO A 107 10.08 -28.28 10.14
CA PRO A 107 9.94 -29.06 11.36
C PRO A 107 9.22 -30.39 11.13
N ASP A 108 9.37 -31.35 12.06
CA ASP A 108 8.61 -32.60 12.00
C ASP A 108 7.10 -32.31 12.00
N VAL A 109 6.43 -32.74 10.91
CA VAL A 109 4.98 -32.57 10.69
C VAL A 109 4.13 -33.17 11.81
N LYS A 110 4.64 -34.15 12.56
CA LYS A 110 3.94 -34.72 13.72
C LYS A 110 3.71 -33.69 14.83
N ALA A 111 4.57 -32.68 14.93
CA ALA A 111 4.44 -31.63 15.93
C ALA A 111 3.28 -30.66 15.63
N TRP A 112 2.68 -30.73 14.44
CA TRP A 112 1.62 -29.82 13.99
C TRP A 112 0.22 -30.38 14.25
N GLU A 113 0.12 -31.63 14.71
CA GLU A 113 -1.16 -32.26 15.04
C GLU A 113 -1.84 -31.51 16.20
N GLY A 114 -3.08 -31.06 15.96
CA GLY A 114 -3.87 -30.26 16.91
C GLY A 114 -3.68 -28.75 16.81
N ALA A 115 -2.70 -28.25 16.03
CA ALA A 115 -2.48 -26.82 15.88
C ALA A 115 -3.67 -26.11 15.22
N LYS A 116 -4.13 -25.00 15.83
CA LYS A 116 -5.17 -24.12 15.28
C LYS A 116 -4.58 -22.92 14.56
N ARG A 117 -3.45 -22.39 15.05
CA ARG A 117 -2.68 -21.33 14.38
C ARG A 117 -1.22 -21.72 14.33
N MET A 118 -0.62 -21.58 13.16
CA MET A 118 0.75 -21.99 12.91
C MET A 118 1.54 -20.88 12.22
N SER A 119 2.75 -20.64 12.68
CA SER A 119 3.65 -19.67 12.05
C SER A 119 5.06 -20.23 11.97
N MET A 120 5.57 -20.31 10.75
CA MET A 120 6.96 -20.60 10.41
C MET A 120 7.54 -19.51 9.50
N MET A 121 6.96 -18.30 9.57
CA MET A 121 7.43 -17.16 8.81
C MET A 121 8.84 -16.72 9.23
N HIS A 122 9.51 -15.95 8.37
CA HIS A 122 10.82 -15.37 8.64
C HIS A 122 11.89 -16.43 8.97
N ASN A 123 11.98 -17.47 8.14
CA ASN A 123 12.98 -18.54 8.22
C ASN A 123 13.73 -18.67 6.89
N GLN A 124 14.46 -19.77 6.70
CA GLN A 124 15.31 -20.02 5.53
C GLN A 124 14.92 -21.33 4.82
N ILE A 125 13.69 -21.81 5.03
CA ILE A 125 13.20 -23.08 4.51
C ILE A 125 13.05 -22.98 2.99
N LYS A 126 13.56 -23.98 2.27
CA LYS A 126 13.51 -24.02 0.81
C LYS A 126 12.42 -24.92 0.23
N VAL A 127 12.08 -26.00 0.94
CA VAL A 127 11.13 -26.99 0.43
C VAL A 127 10.27 -27.49 1.59
N MET A 128 8.96 -27.53 1.39
CA MET A 128 8.03 -28.25 2.26
C MET A 128 7.72 -29.60 1.60
N ARG A 129 8.19 -30.70 2.18
CA ARG A 129 8.01 -32.06 1.65
C ARG A 129 6.86 -32.78 2.33
N GLY A 130 6.53 -32.36 3.55
CA GLY A 130 5.52 -33.00 4.37
C GLY A 130 4.09 -32.92 3.85
N THR A 131 3.24 -33.78 4.38
CA THR A 131 1.79 -33.76 4.17
C THR A 131 1.13 -33.72 5.56
N PRO A 132 1.10 -32.54 6.21
CA PRO A 132 0.67 -32.43 7.59
C PRO A 132 -0.82 -32.74 7.77
N LYS A 133 -1.16 -33.39 8.88
CA LYS A 133 -2.55 -33.68 9.27
C LYS A 133 -3.00 -32.67 10.32
N CYS A 134 -3.51 -31.52 9.87
CA CYS A 134 -3.91 -30.43 10.75
C CYS A 134 -5.39 -30.03 10.49
N PRO A 135 -6.36 -30.88 10.88
CA PRO A 135 -7.77 -30.67 10.52
C PRO A 135 -8.40 -29.42 11.16
N ASN A 136 -7.80 -28.90 12.23
CA ASN A 136 -8.27 -27.73 12.97
C ASN A 136 -7.51 -26.44 12.63
N LEU A 137 -6.55 -26.50 11.70
CA LEU A 137 -5.70 -25.35 11.37
C LEU A 137 -6.53 -24.27 10.67
N ARG A 138 -6.45 -23.04 11.19
CA ARG A 138 -7.16 -21.86 10.67
C ARG A 138 -6.23 -20.79 10.11
N THR A 139 -5.06 -20.60 10.71
CA THR A 139 -4.04 -19.67 10.20
C THR A 139 -2.73 -20.40 9.98
N LEU A 140 -2.11 -20.14 8.84
CA LEU A 140 -0.78 -20.60 8.49
C LEU A 140 0.05 -19.46 7.90
N PHE A 141 1.08 -19.03 8.64
CA PHE A 141 2.07 -18.07 8.15
C PHE A 141 3.35 -18.76 7.71
N LEU A 142 3.67 -18.59 6.43
CA LEU A 142 4.83 -19.15 5.74
C LEU A 142 5.66 -18.05 5.05
N SER A 143 5.33 -16.79 5.26
CA SER A 143 5.97 -15.66 4.60
C SER A 143 7.44 -15.47 4.94
N ARG A 144 8.18 -14.76 4.08
CA ARG A 144 9.61 -14.47 4.25
C ARG A 144 10.45 -15.74 4.50
N ASN A 145 10.27 -16.73 3.63
CA ASN A 145 11.12 -17.93 3.59
C ASN A 145 11.95 -17.92 2.29
N LYS A 146 12.53 -19.06 1.93
CA LYS A 146 13.24 -19.26 0.66
C LYS A 146 12.58 -20.34 -0.18
N PHE A 147 11.24 -20.47 -0.08
CA PHE A 147 10.53 -21.57 -0.72
C PHE A 147 10.81 -21.58 -2.23
N GLN A 148 11.16 -22.76 -2.71
CA GLN A 148 11.31 -23.10 -4.13
C GLN A 148 10.18 -24.03 -4.57
N ALA A 149 9.70 -24.86 -3.65
CA ALA A 149 8.59 -25.78 -3.89
C ALA A 149 7.85 -26.09 -2.57
N ILE A 150 6.54 -26.29 -2.68
CA ILE A 150 5.69 -26.86 -1.64
C ILE A 150 5.09 -28.14 -2.23
N ASN A 151 5.09 -29.23 -1.48
CA ASN A 151 4.52 -30.50 -1.92
C ASN A 151 3.04 -30.34 -2.34
N ASP A 152 2.64 -30.95 -3.44
CA ASP A 152 1.25 -30.89 -3.96
C ASP A 152 0.20 -31.34 -2.95
N GLY A 153 0.53 -32.30 -2.08
CA GLY A 153 -0.35 -32.81 -1.02
C GLY A 153 -0.30 -32.01 0.28
N PHE A 154 0.50 -30.94 0.38
CA PHE A 154 0.72 -30.22 1.64
C PHE A 154 -0.59 -29.74 2.29
N PHE A 155 -1.55 -29.29 1.49
CA PHE A 155 -2.83 -28.75 1.94
C PHE A 155 -3.97 -29.78 2.01
N GLN A 156 -3.70 -31.06 1.70
CA GLN A 156 -4.72 -32.10 1.57
C GLN A 156 -5.55 -32.33 2.85
N PHE A 157 -4.95 -32.14 4.02
CA PHE A 157 -5.60 -32.43 5.32
C PHE A 157 -5.78 -31.18 6.20
N THR A 158 -5.98 -30.01 5.57
CA THR A 158 -6.21 -28.73 6.26
C THR A 158 -7.48 -28.00 5.77
N PRO A 159 -8.67 -28.65 5.78
CA PRO A 159 -9.88 -28.11 5.15
C PRO A 159 -10.47 -26.89 5.87
N GLN A 160 -10.05 -26.59 7.10
CA GLN A 160 -10.50 -25.44 7.89
C GLN A 160 -9.60 -24.21 7.76
N LEU A 161 -8.54 -24.28 6.94
CA LEU A 161 -7.61 -23.17 6.80
C LEU A 161 -8.35 -21.96 6.25
N THR A 162 -8.24 -20.84 6.95
CA THR A 162 -8.96 -19.59 6.69
C THR A 162 -8.00 -18.50 6.22
N VAL A 163 -6.79 -18.45 6.79
CA VAL A 163 -5.73 -17.50 6.43
C VAL A 163 -4.47 -18.25 6.04
N LEU A 164 -3.99 -18.01 4.82
CA LEU A 164 -2.72 -18.52 4.30
C LEU A 164 -1.87 -17.36 3.80
N ASP A 165 -0.71 -17.16 4.43
CA ASP A 165 0.29 -16.17 4.02
C ASP A 165 1.54 -16.87 3.48
N LEU A 166 1.72 -16.80 2.16
CA LEU A 166 2.89 -17.29 1.43
C LEU A 166 3.81 -16.15 0.95
N SER A 167 3.51 -14.91 1.35
CA SER A 167 4.17 -13.70 0.81
C SER A 167 5.69 -13.70 0.99
N ARG A 168 6.40 -12.93 0.17
CA ARG A 168 7.87 -12.77 0.24
C ARG A 168 8.62 -14.09 0.12
N ASN A 169 8.18 -14.93 -0.81
CA ASN A 169 8.89 -16.14 -1.24
C ASN A 169 9.20 -16.02 -2.73
N SER A 170 10.11 -15.13 -3.08
CA SER A 170 10.42 -14.76 -4.49
C SER A 170 10.93 -15.90 -5.36
N LYS A 171 11.27 -17.06 -4.79
CA LYS A 171 11.71 -18.26 -5.51
C LYS A 171 10.62 -19.33 -5.62
N LEU A 172 9.43 -19.08 -5.11
CA LEU A 172 8.29 -19.99 -5.23
C LEU A 172 7.59 -19.70 -6.56
N TYR A 173 7.84 -20.52 -7.57
CA TYR A 173 7.38 -20.27 -8.95
C TYR A 173 6.01 -20.89 -9.29
N ALA A 174 5.49 -21.77 -8.43
CA ALA A 174 4.19 -22.41 -8.65
C ALA A 174 3.48 -22.66 -7.33
N LEU A 175 2.15 -22.58 -7.35
CA LEU A 175 1.31 -23.04 -6.25
C LEU A 175 1.21 -24.58 -6.26
N PRO A 176 1.19 -25.24 -5.09
CA PRO A 176 0.94 -26.68 -5.02
C PRO A 176 -0.50 -26.98 -5.44
N LYS A 177 -0.73 -28.12 -6.09
CA LYS A 177 -2.07 -28.53 -6.57
C LYS A 177 -3.12 -28.56 -5.48
N GLY A 178 -2.75 -28.90 -4.24
CA GLY A 178 -3.65 -28.92 -3.10
C GLY A 178 -4.23 -27.56 -2.69
N ILE A 179 -3.84 -26.44 -3.32
CA ILE A 179 -4.41 -25.12 -3.02
C ILE A 179 -5.95 -25.11 -3.20
N SER A 180 -6.48 -25.85 -4.18
CA SER A 180 -7.92 -25.94 -4.45
C SER A 180 -8.71 -26.71 -3.39
N GLU A 181 -8.05 -27.43 -2.49
CA GLU A 181 -8.68 -28.17 -1.39
C GLU A 181 -9.03 -27.25 -0.20
N LEU A 182 -8.52 -26.02 -0.19
CA LEU A 182 -8.71 -25.05 0.89
C LEU A 182 -10.08 -24.35 0.80
N ILE A 183 -11.17 -25.11 0.75
CA ILE A 183 -12.54 -24.60 0.55
C ILE A 183 -13.05 -23.64 1.64
N SER A 184 -12.34 -23.53 2.77
CA SER A 184 -12.63 -22.58 3.85
C SER A 184 -11.79 -21.32 3.81
N LEU A 185 -10.90 -21.18 2.81
CA LEU A 185 -9.95 -20.08 2.75
C LEU A 185 -10.67 -18.76 2.50
N GLU A 186 -10.38 -17.77 3.35
CA GLU A 186 -10.91 -16.41 3.25
C GLU A 186 -9.80 -15.38 2.95
N CYS A 187 -8.54 -15.71 3.25
CA CYS A 187 -7.38 -14.86 2.95
C CYS A 187 -6.26 -15.69 2.33
N LEU A 188 -5.80 -15.25 1.15
CA LEU A 188 -4.63 -15.76 0.48
C LEU A 188 -3.70 -14.61 0.12
N ASP A 189 -2.51 -14.59 0.73
CA ASP A 189 -1.47 -13.60 0.45
C ASP A 189 -0.32 -14.27 -0.32
N LEU A 190 -0.17 -13.88 -1.59
CA LEU A 190 0.88 -14.34 -2.51
C LEU A 190 1.82 -13.19 -2.90
N SER A 191 1.72 -12.04 -2.23
CA SER A 191 2.51 -10.86 -2.59
C SER A 191 4.03 -11.13 -2.51
N GLU A 192 4.81 -10.50 -3.38
CA GLU A 192 6.27 -10.69 -3.44
C GLU A 192 6.69 -12.19 -3.60
N THR A 193 5.91 -13.01 -4.31
CA THR A 193 6.28 -14.38 -4.71
C THR A 193 6.69 -14.44 -6.18
N GLY A 194 7.34 -15.54 -6.56
CA GLY A 194 7.76 -15.76 -7.95
C GLY A 194 6.75 -16.52 -8.80
N ILE A 195 5.49 -16.68 -8.34
CA ILE A 195 4.51 -17.53 -9.01
C ILE A 195 4.21 -16.98 -10.41
N THR A 196 4.30 -17.83 -11.42
CA THR A 196 4.15 -17.41 -12.83
C THR A 196 2.72 -17.49 -13.34
N GLU A 197 1.91 -18.40 -12.79
CA GLU A 197 0.51 -18.56 -13.15
C GLU A 197 -0.37 -18.92 -11.95
N LEU A 198 -1.62 -18.45 -11.96
CA LEU A 198 -2.64 -18.91 -11.02
C LEU A 198 -3.41 -20.11 -11.60
N PRO A 199 -3.59 -21.21 -10.85
CA PRO A 199 -4.32 -22.39 -11.33
C PRO A 199 -5.84 -22.14 -11.36
N MET A 200 -6.52 -22.58 -12.42
CA MET A 200 -7.97 -22.42 -12.59
C MET A 200 -8.78 -23.19 -11.53
N GLU A 201 -8.18 -24.21 -10.93
CA GLU A 201 -8.72 -24.98 -9.81
C GLU A 201 -8.99 -24.11 -8.57
N MET A 202 -8.38 -22.92 -8.45
CA MET A 202 -8.67 -21.96 -7.39
C MET A 202 -10.12 -21.45 -7.41
N THR A 203 -10.88 -21.66 -8.49
CA THR A 203 -12.33 -21.39 -8.52
C THR A 203 -13.13 -22.10 -7.42
N SER A 204 -12.57 -23.15 -6.79
CA SER A 204 -13.17 -23.79 -5.62
C SER A 204 -13.16 -22.91 -4.35
N LEU A 205 -12.31 -21.89 -4.29
CA LEU A 205 -12.10 -21.00 -3.13
C LEU A 205 -13.20 -19.93 -3.02
N THR A 206 -14.45 -20.37 -3.03
CA THR A 206 -15.66 -19.54 -3.07
C THR A 206 -15.85 -18.61 -1.86
N LYS A 207 -15.14 -18.83 -0.76
CA LYS A 207 -15.18 -17.99 0.45
C LYS A 207 -14.10 -16.90 0.49
N LEU A 208 -13.23 -16.84 -0.51
CA LEU A 208 -12.10 -15.92 -0.52
C LEU A 208 -12.60 -14.47 -0.43
N LYS A 209 -12.16 -13.77 0.63
CA LYS A 209 -12.44 -12.35 0.89
C LYS A 209 -11.25 -11.48 0.54
N MET A 210 -10.04 -12.03 0.61
CA MET A 210 -8.80 -11.32 0.33
C MET A 210 -7.89 -12.17 -0.56
N LEU A 211 -7.44 -11.57 -1.66
CA LEU A 211 -6.37 -12.07 -2.51
C LEU A 211 -5.36 -10.94 -2.78
N ASP A 212 -4.12 -11.15 -2.36
CA ASP A 212 -3.03 -10.21 -2.57
C ASP A 212 -1.97 -10.79 -3.50
N LEU A 213 -1.82 -10.16 -4.66
CA LEU A 213 -0.91 -10.50 -5.75
C LEU A 213 0.07 -9.35 -6.02
N SER A 214 0.26 -8.44 -5.06
CA SER A 214 1.13 -7.27 -5.23
C SER A 214 2.59 -7.68 -5.41
N TYR A 215 3.33 -6.98 -6.28
CA TYR A 215 4.77 -7.18 -6.50
C TYR A 215 5.14 -8.62 -6.91
N MET A 216 4.28 -9.27 -7.69
CA MET A 216 4.58 -10.58 -8.29
C MET A 216 5.32 -10.37 -9.63
N GLU A 217 6.62 -10.09 -9.55
CA GLU A 217 7.50 -9.74 -10.68
C GLU A 217 7.63 -10.80 -11.79
N HIS A 218 7.04 -11.99 -11.60
CA HIS A 218 7.08 -13.10 -12.55
C HIS A 218 5.68 -13.60 -12.95
N LEU A 219 4.60 -12.97 -12.47
CA LEU A 219 3.24 -13.40 -12.80
C LEU A 219 2.91 -13.01 -14.24
N GLU A 220 2.75 -14.01 -15.09
CA GLU A 220 2.47 -13.85 -16.51
C GLU A 220 1.01 -14.19 -16.85
N ARG A 221 0.37 -15.06 -16.06
CA ARG A 221 -0.96 -15.61 -16.40
C ARG A 221 -1.93 -15.63 -15.23
N ILE A 222 -3.10 -15.03 -15.44
CA ILE A 222 -4.30 -15.22 -14.63
C ILE A 222 -5.41 -15.76 -15.55
N PRO A 223 -5.92 -16.98 -15.32
CA PRO A 223 -6.95 -17.57 -16.17
C PRO A 223 -8.26 -16.78 -16.18
N GLN A 224 -8.91 -16.75 -17.34
CA GLN A 224 -10.21 -16.14 -17.51
C GLN A 224 -11.29 -16.87 -16.68
N ASN A 225 -12.21 -16.10 -16.13
CA ASN A 225 -13.24 -16.42 -15.17
C ASN A 225 -12.73 -16.79 -13.76
N LEU A 226 -11.42 -16.72 -13.50
CA LEU A 226 -10.91 -17.03 -12.17
C LEU A 226 -11.28 -15.95 -11.15
N ILE A 227 -11.00 -14.68 -11.44
CA ILE A 227 -11.22 -13.58 -10.49
C ILE A 227 -12.72 -13.40 -10.26
N SER A 228 -13.51 -13.45 -11.33
CA SER A 228 -14.98 -13.36 -11.24
C SER A 228 -15.64 -14.46 -10.41
N SER A 229 -14.98 -15.61 -10.21
CA SER A 229 -15.50 -16.70 -9.38
C SER A 229 -15.52 -16.37 -7.87
N PHE A 230 -14.71 -15.41 -7.42
CA PHE A 230 -14.56 -15.05 -6.01
C PHE A 230 -15.66 -14.10 -5.53
N SER A 231 -16.91 -14.58 -5.52
CA SER A 231 -18.09 -13.76 -5.20
C SER A 231 -18.06 -13.07 -3.82
N LYS A 232 -17.23 -13.52 -2.87
CA LYS A 232 -17.06 -12.92 -1.53
C LYS A 232 -15.88 -11.96 -1.41
N MET A 233 -15.17 -11.69 -2.50
CA MET A 233 -14.00 -10.84 -2.52
C MET A 233 -14.31 -9.43 -2.02
N GLN A 234 -13.50 -8.96 -1.08
CA GLN A 234 -13.55 -7.61 -0.52
C GLN A 234 -12.24 -6.85 -0.70
N ILE A 235 -11.12 -7.59 -0.75
CA ILE A 235 -9.78 -7.04 -0.87
C ILE A 235 -9.09 -7.74 -2.04
N PHE A 236 -8.92 -7.04 -3.15
CA PHE A 236 -8.16 -7.53 -4.28
C PHE A 236 -7.01 -6.58 -4.55
N ARG A 237 -5.77 -7.10 -4.51
CA ARG A 237 -4.60 -6.31 -4.84
C ARG A 237 -3.80 -7.01 -5.92
N LEU A 238 -3.62 -6.31 -7.03
CA LEU A 238 -2.77 -6.68 -8.14
C LEU A 238 -2.04 -5.40 -8.56
N GLY A 239 -0.72 -5.42 -8.62
CA GLY A 239 0.05 -4.21 -8.94
C GLY A 239 1.54 -4.50 -8.99
N ASP A 240 2.27 -3.66 -9.72
CA ASP A 240 3.72 -3.81 -9.95
C ASP A 240 4.07 -5.18 -10.58
N LEU A 241 3.39 -5.52 -11.69
CA LEU A 241 3.66 -6.72 -12.50
C LEU A 241 4.68 -6.43 -13.62
N PRO A 242 5.42 -7.45 -14.11
CA PRO A 242 6.25 -7.28 -15.29
C PRO A 242 5.39 -7.05 -16.52
N ILE A 243 5.81 -6.15 -17.42
CA ILE A 243 5.26 -6.11 -18.77
C ILE A 243 5.68 -7.42 -19.45
N SER A 244 4.70 -8.18 -19.94
CA SER A 244 4.91 -9.46 -20.59
C SER A 244 4.24 -9.48 -21.95
N ASP A 245 4.96 -9.96 -22.96
CA ASP A 245 4.43 -10.21 -24.31
C ASP A 245 3.71 -11.59 -24.39
N TYR A 246 3.36 -12.17 -23.24
CA TYR A 246 2.68 -13.46 -23.16
C TYR A 246 1.20 -13.33 -23.47
N HIS A 247 0.82 -13.67 -24.69
CA HIS A 247 -0.58 -13.64 -25.14
C HIS A 247 -1.15 -15.05 -25.23
N GLU A 248 -2.00 -15.41 -24.26
CA GLU A 248 -2.91 -16.54 -24.34
C GLU A 248 -4.36 -16.06 -24.36
N GLU A 249 -5.22 -16.75 -25.12
CA GLU A 249 -6.62 -16.36 -25.28
C GLU A 249 -7.38 -16.34 -23.95
N ASP A 250 -7.02 -17.20 -22.99
CA ASP A 250 -7.63 -17.30 -21.67
C ASP A 250 -6.84 -16.57 -20.57
N ASN A 251 -5.90 -15.68 -20.90
CA ASN A 251 -5.25 -14.78 -19.94
C ASN A 251 -6.03 -13.46 -19.80
N VAL A 252 -6.25 -13.01 -18.56
CA VAL A 252 -6.86 -11.69 -18.28
C VAL A 252 -5.85 -10.56 -18.21
N LEU A 253 -4.56 -10.87 -18.04
CA LEU A 253 -3.47 -9.92 -18.10
C LEU A 253 -3.20 -9.60 -19.58
N ASP A 254 -3.97 -8.66 -20.11
CA ASP A 254 -3.91 -8.22 -21.51
C ASP A 254 -3.30 -6.82 -21.56
N TRP A 255 -1.97 -6.76 -21.48
CA TRP A 255 -1.23 -5.48 -21.40
C TRP A 255 -1.42 -4.61 -22.65
N ASP A 256 -1.58 -5.25 -23.81
CA ASP A 256 -1.80 -4.57 -25.09
C ASP A 256 -3.18 -3.91 -25.20
N ASN A 257 -4.11 -4.31 -24.34
CA ASN A 257 -5.49 -3.82 -24.33
C ASN A 257 -5.88 -3.29 -22.94
N ASP A 258 -4.93 -2.65 -22.24
CA ASP A 258 -5.09 -1.96 -20.96
C ASP A 258 -5.77 -2.79 -19.86
N ASN A 259 -5.53 -4.09 -19.86
CA ASN A 259 -6.17 -5.02 -18.92
C ASN A 259 -7.71 -4.98 -18.98
N GLU A 260 -8.32 -4.72 -20.14
CA GLU A 260 -9.79 -4.66 -20.30
C GLU A 260 -10.48 -5.92 -19.77
N ARG A 261 -9.90 -7.10 -20.04
CA ARG A 261 -10.42 -8.39 -19.56
C ARG A 261 -10.43 -8.50 -18.04
N LEU A 262 -9.36 -8.06 -17.38
CA LEU A 262 -9.28 -8.00 -15.92
C LEU A 262 -10.33 -7.03 -15.37
N ILE A 263 -10.48 -5.85 -15.98
CA ILE A 263 -11.49 -4.85 -15.60
C ILE A 263 -12.89 -5.46 -15.70
N GLU A 264 -13.20 -6.21 -16.76
CA GLU A 264 -14.49 -6.91 -16.92
C GLU A 264 -14.73 -7.96 -15.83
N GLU A 265 -13.72 -8.75 -15.45
CA GLU A 265 -13.87 -9.68 -14.34
C GLU A 265 -14.10 -8.98 -13.00
N LEU A 266 -13.38 -7.89 -12.74
CA LEU A 266 -13.52 -7.11 -11.52
C LEU A 266 -14.91 -6.46 -11.39
N LYS A 267 -15.59 -6.14 -12.51
CA LYS A 267 -16.97 -5.60 -12.50
C LYS A 267 -17.98 -6.58 -11.90
N SER A 268 -17.70 -7.88 -11.95
CA SER A 268 -18.56 -8.91 -11.36
C SER A 268 -18.50 -8.95 -9.81
N LEU A 269 -17.48 -8.34 -9.20
CA LEU A 269 -17.24 -8.39 -7.76
C LEU A 269 -18.05 -7.32 -7.01
N GLN A 270 -19.20 -7.73 -6.46
CA GLN A 270 -20.17 -6.82 -5.82
C GLN A 270 -19.81 -6.39 -4.39
N HIS A 271 -18.85 -7.06 -3.75
CA HIS A 271 -18.48 -6.82 -2.34
C HIS A 271 -17.09 -6.18 -2.18
N LEU A 272 -16.49 -5.71 -3.28
CA LEU A 272 -15.17 -5.12 -3.27
C LEU A 272 -15.14 -3.82 -2.45
N ASN A 273 -14.19 -3.71 -1.54
CA ASN A 273 -14.00 -2.58 -0.63
C ASN A 273 -12.59 -1.99 -0.71
N ILE A 274 -11.60 -2.83 -1.02
CA ILE A 274 -10.21 -2.44 -1.23
C ILE A 274 -9.76 -3.02 -2.57
N LEU A 275 -9.32 -2.14 -3.46
CA LEU A 275 -8.83 -2.48 -4.78
C LEU A 275 -7.47 -1.83 -5.01
N ARG A 276 -6.53 -2.63 -5.51
CA ARG A 276 -5.34 -2.16 -6.22
C ARG A 276 -5.26 -2.91 -7.53
N ILE A 277 -5.07 -2.16 -8.61
CA ILE A 277 -4.92 -2.69 -9.97
C ILE A 277 -3.54 -2.34 -10.52
N PRO A 278 -3.10 -3.04 -11.57
CA PRO A 278 -1.95 -2.64 -12.36
C PRO A 278 -2.07 -1.20 -12.89
N GLU A 279 -0.97 -0.70 -13.42
CA GLU A 279 -0.91 0.60 -14.08
C GLU A 279 -1.96 0.72 -15.20
N ILE A 280 -2.62 1.88 -15.24
CA ILE A 280 -3.45 2.29 -16.38
C ILE A 280 -2.56 3.10 -17.32
N GLN A 281 -2.66 2.84 -18.63
CA GLN A 281 -1.77 3.44 -19.62
C GLN A 281 -2.41 4.51 -20.51
N ASN A 282 -3.75 4.55 -20.59
CA ASN A 282 -4.45 5.55 -21.39
C ASN A 282 -5.78 6.04 -20.79
N MET A 283 -6.34 7.05 -21.46
CA MET A 283 -7.54 7.75 -20.98
C MET A 283 -8.81 6.92 -21.18
N SER A 284 -8.88 6.08 -22.21
CA SER A 284 -10.05 5.20 -22.45
C SER A 284 -10.21 4.19 -21.32
N ALA A 285 -9.12 3.51 -20.95
CA ALA A 285 -9.08 2.57 -19.84
C ALA A 285 -9.38 3.26 -18.50
N LEU A 286 -8.79 4.44 -18.26
CA LEU A 286 -9.09 5.23 -17.07
C LEU A 286 -10.57 5.62 -17.00
N GLN A 287 -11.19 6.06 -18.10
CA GLN A 287 -12.61 6.41 -18.14
C GLN A 287 -13.51 5.18 -17.92
N SER A 288 -13.19 4.05 -18.55
CA SER A 288 -13.89 2.78 -18.34
C SER A 288 -13.84 2.37 -16.88
N PHE A 289 -12.65 2.44 -16.26
CA PHE A 289 -12.45 2.15 -14.85
C PHE A 289 -13.25 3.09 -13.94
N LEU A 290 -13.14 4.40 -14.13
CA LEU A 290 -13.83 5.41 -13.32
C LEU A 290 -15.35 5.41 -13.52
N SER A 291 -15.85 4.89 -14.64
CA SER A 291 -17.30 4.75 -14.87
C SER A 291 -17.97 3.81 -13.87
N HIS A 292 -17.21 2.87 -13.29
CA HIS A 292 -17.73 1.90 -12.36
C HIS A 292 -17.71 2.44 -10.91
N HIS A 293 -18.89 2.53 -10.30
CA HIS A 293 -19.03 3.08 -8.94
C HIS A 293 -18.18 2.34 -7.90
N LEU A 294 -18.19 1.00 -7.90
CA LEU A 294 -17.42 0.25 -6.90
C LEU A 294 -15.92 0.49 -6.98
N PHE A 295 -15.36 0.74 -8.17
CA PHE A 295 -13.93 1.02 -8.31
C PHE A 295 -13.57 2.37 -7.70
N ARG A 296 -14.40 3.39 -7.91
CA ARG A 296 -14.23 4.71 -7.26
C ARG A 296 -14.29 4.63 -5.72
N CYS A 297 -15.16 3.78 -5.17
CA CYS A 297 -15.33 3.64 -3.72
C CYS A 297 -14.36 2.65 -3.06
N SER A 298 -13.62 1.85 -3.83
CA SER A 298 -12.75 0.79 -3.29
C SER A 298 -11.27 0.97 -3.59
N THR A 299 -10.90 1.77 -4.59
CA THR A 299 -9.49 1.89 -5.01
C THR A 299 -8.70 2.73 -4.01
N GLU A 300 -7.74 2.09 -3.34
CA GLU A 300 -6.82 2.75 -2.40
C GLU A 300 -5.60 3.35 -3.10
N GLN A 301 -5.13 2.68 -4.15
CA GLN A 301 -3.96 3.06 -4.91
C GLN A 301 -4.29 3.05 -6.40
N LEU A 302 -3.98 4.16 -7.08
CA LEU A 302 -4.07 4.28 -8.52
C LEU A 302 -2.68 4.61 -9.09
N GLU A 303 -2.28 3.87 -10.12
CA GLU A 303 -1.06 4.11 -10.85
C GLU A 303 -1.37 4.41 -12.31
N LEU A 304 -0.88 5.57 -12.78
CA LEU A 304 -0.95 6.01 -14.15
C LEU A 304 0.46 5.94 -14.73
N ARG A 305 0.70 5.07 -15.71
CA ARG A 305 2.02 4.94 -16.33
C ARG A 305 1.96 5.16 -17.83
N ASP A 306 2.98 5.78 -18.43
CA ASP A 306 3.12 5.85 -19.88
C ASP A 306 1.93 6.50 -20.62
N PHE A 307 1.22 7.46 -20.00
CA PHE A 307 0.19 8.26 -20.68
C PHE A 307 0.82 9.09 -21.82
N ARG A 308 0.73 8.57 -23.05
CA ARG A 308 1.32 9.20 -24.25
C ARG A 308 0.32 10.03 -25.06
N GLU A 309 -0.97 9.81 -24.87
CA GLU A 309 -2.03 10.36 -25.73
C GLU A 309 -2.35 11.82 -25.47
N THR A 310 -2.08 12.33 -24.26
CA THR A 310 -2.50 13.67 -23.86
C THR A 310 -1.33 14.51 -23.34
N ASN A 311 -1.24 15.76 -23.81
CA ASN A 311 -0.36 16.76 -23.23
C ASN A 311 -1.00 17.44 -22.01
N VAL A 312 -2.32 17.33 -21.87
CA VAL A 312 -3.10 17.88 -20.76
C VAL A 312 -3.84 16.75 -20.05
N PHE A 313 -3.69 16.67 -18.73
CA PHE A 313 -4.43 15.73 -17.87
C PHE A 313 -5.34 16.51 -16.92
N ASN A 314 -6.64 16.27 -16.96
CA ASN A 314 -7.56 16.90 -16.01
C ASN A 314 -7.66 16.02 -14.76
N VAL A 315 -6.98 16.43 -13.68
CA VAL A 315 -6.91 15.64 -12.44
C VAL A 315 -8.27 15.51 -11.76
N LEU A 316 -9.22 16.43 -12.01
CA LEU A 316 -10.55 16.38 -11.41
C LEU A 316 -11.38 15.18 -11.88
N CYS A 317 -10.96 14.42 -12.91
CA CYS A 317 -11.60 13.14 -13.21
C CYS A 317 -11.49 12.14 -12.03
N LEU A 318 -10.49 12.31 -11.15
CA LEU A 318 -10.24 11.48 -9.97
C LEU A 318 -10.94 12.02 -8.70
N GLU A 319 -11.62 13.17 -8.77
CA GLU A 319 -12.19 13.86 -7.60
C GLU A 319 -13.20 13.02 -6.81
N ASN A 320 -13.89 12.10 -7.50
CA ASN A 320 -14.92 11.24 -6.92
C ASN A 320 -14.37 9.91 -6.35
N MET A 321 -13.05 9.74 -6.26
CA MET A 321 -12.46 8.54 -5.66
C MET A 321 -12.49 8.63 -4.14
N GLU A 322 -13.48 7.99 -3.52
CA GLU A 322 -13.76 8.10 -2.08
C GLU A 322 -12.69 7.48 -1.18
N ARG A 323 -11.82 6.62 -1.73
CA ARG A 323 -10.80 5.86 -0.98
C ARG A 323 -9.37 6.05 -1.46
N LEU A 324 -9.12 6.91 -2.44
CA LEU A 324 -7.79 7.05 -3.03
C LEU A 324 -6.79 7.64 -2.03
N GLU A 325 -5.89 6.80 -1.50
CA GLU A 325 -4.83 7.21 -0.57
C GLU A 325 -3.49 7.42 -1.25
N ILE A 326 -3.22 6.68 -2.33
CA ILE A 326 -1.93 6.69 -3.04
C ILE A 326 -2.18 6.96 -4.53
N LEU A 327 -1.58 8.02 -5.07
CA LEU A 327 -1.55 8.29 -6.50
C LEU A 327 -0.10 8.25 -7.02
N ARG A 328 0.16 7.35 -7.97
CA ARG A 328 1.44 7.25 -8.66
C ARG A 328 1.26 7.65 -10.12
N ILE A 329 2.13 8.53 -10.62
CA ILE A 329 2.16 8.96 -12.02
C ILE A 329 3.59 8.78 -12.52
N GLY A 330 3.79 7.98 -13.57
CA GLY A 330 5.10 7.56 -14.04
C GLY A 330 5.23 7.57 -15.55
N GLY A 331 6.35 8.02 -16.11
CA GLY A 331 6.65 7.85 -17.55
C GLY A 331 5.71 8.61 -18.50
N CYS A 332 4.93 9.57 -18.01
CA CYS A 332 4.01 10.38 -18.82
C CYS A 332 4.76 11.52 -19.51
N GLY A 333 5.73 11.18 -20.38
CA GLY A 333 6.68 12.14 -20.94
C GLY A 333 6.08 13.24 -21.83
N ASN A 334 4.87 13.03 -22.36
CA ASN A 334 4.15 14.02 -23.16
C ASN A 334 3.34 15.02 -22.32
N MET A 335 3.12 14.72 -21.04
CA MET A 335 2.27 15.52 -20.17
C MET A 335 2.95 16.85 -19.83
N GLU A 336 2.40 17.94 -20.37
CA GLU A 336 2.85 19.31 -20.16
C GLU A 336 2.10 19.97 -19.01
N GLU A 337 0.85 19.57 -18.77
CA GLU A 337 -0.05 20.26 -17.86
C GLU A 337 -1.04 19.34 -17.14
N MET A 338 -1.21 19.55 -15.83
CA MET A 338 -2.30 18.98 -15.04
C MET A 338 -3.35 20.07 -14.74
N LYS A 339 -4.48 20.05 -15.44
CA LYS A 339 -5.56 21.03 -15.29
C LYS A 339 -6.58 20.65 -14.23
N MET A 340 -7.33 21.66 -13.80
CA MET A 340 -8.44 21.56 -12.86
C MET A 340 -9.72 22.18 -13.44
N ASP A 341 -9.98 21.92 -14.72
CA ASP A 341 -11.19 22.42 -15.36
C ASP A 341 -12.40 21.65 -14.81
N LYS A 342 -13.40 22.35 -14.24
CA LYS A 342 -14.67 21.70 -13.87
C LYS A 342 -15.25 21.05 -15.12
N LEU A 343 -15.28 19.71 -15.14
CA LEU A 343 -16.01 18.96 -16.15
C LEU A 343 -17.45 19.51 -16.12
N HIS A 344 -17.94 20.01 -17.25
CA HIS A 344 -19.28 20.60 -17.35
C HIS A 344 -20.37 19.54 -17.12
N THR A 345 -20.60 19.14 -15.87
CA THR A 345 -21.79 18.42 -15.44
C THR A 345 -22.72 19.40 -14.75
N ARG A 346 -23.75 19.76 -15.50
CA ARG A 346 -24.93 20.55 -15.16
C ARG A 346 -25.51 20.14 -13.79
N GLY A 347 -25.31 20.95 -12.74
CA GLY A 347 -26.01 20.76 -11.47
C GLY A 347 -25.44 21.51 -10.26
N SER A 348 -25.97 22.71 -10.04
CA SER A 348 -25.94 23.50 -8.79
C SER A 348 -24.62 24.17 -8.34
N PRO A 349 -24.63 25.50 -8.12
CA PRO A 349 -23.60 26.18 -7.36
C PRO A 349 -23.85 25.92 -5.86
N SER A 350 -23.40 24.79 -5.34
CA SER A 350 -23.37 24.60 -3.89
C SER A 350 -22.08 25.20 -3.34
N THR A 351 -22.24 26.29 -2.59
CA THR A 351 -21.28 26.86 -1.66
C THR A 351 -20.90 25.80 -0.62
N ASN A 352 -19.81 25.06 -0.86
CA ASN A 352 -18.94 24.34 0.08
C ASN A 352 -18.10 23.37 -0.77
N TYR A 353 -17.05 23.89 -1.41
CA TYR A 353 -16.10 23.02 -2.11
C TYR A 353 -15.27 22.27 -1.06
N THR A 354 -15.69 21.04 -0.74
CA THR A 354 -14.86 20.08 -0.01
C THR A 354 -13.83 19.55 -0.98
N SER A 355 -12.54 19.76 -0.73
CA SER A 355 -11.47 19.31 -1.62
C SER A 355 -11.62 17.82 -1.96
N GLY A 356 -11.69 17.46 -3.25
CA GLY A 356 -11.94 16.08 -3.66
C GLY A 356 -10.92 15.06 -3.15
N PHE A 357 -9.66 15.45 -2.95
CA PHE A 357 -8.57 14.55 -2.56
C PHE A 357 -8.30 14.52 -1.05
N HIS A 358 -9.36 14.54 -0.23
CA HIS A 358 -9.24 14.53 1.23
C HIS A 358 -8.67 13.21 1.79
N THR A 359 -8.78 12.11 1.07
CA THR A 359 -8.20 10.80 1.44
C THR A 359 -6.76 10.63 1.01
N LEU A 360 -6.25 11.47 0.10
CA LEU A 360 -4.94 11.31 -0.51
C LEU A 360 -3.82 11.60 0.50
N ARG A 361 -2.97 10.60 0.72
CA ARG A 361 -1.85 10.63 1.68
C ARG A 361 -0.49 10.59 1.00
N GLU A 362 -0.40 9.94 -0.16
CA GLU A 362 0.85 9.77 -0.89
C GLU A 362 0.66 10.17 -2.36
N VAL A 363 1.58 11.00 -2.85
CA VAL A 363 1.71 11.29 -4.29
C VAL A 363 3.15 11.04 -4.72
N ARG A 364 3.30 10.23 -5.77
CA ARG A 364 4.59 9.98 -6.44
C ARG A 364 4.48 10.34 -7.91
N ILE A 365 5.35 11.21 -8.38
CA ILE A 365 5.41 11.63 -9.79
C ILE A 365 6.81 11.39 -10.31
N SER A 366 6.93 10.65 -11.41
CA SER A 366 8.23 10.25 -11.93
C SER A 366 8.31 10.26 -13.44
N SER A 367 9.46 10.63 -13.99
CA SER A 367 9.72 10.57 -15.44
C SER A 367 8.68 11.34 -16.29
N CYS A 368 8.12 12.43 -15.75
CA CYS A 368 7.20 13.33 -16.45
C CYS A 368 7.97 14.55 -16.97
N TYR A 369 8.76 14.35 -18.02
CA TYR A 369 9.82 15.28 -18.43
C TYR A 369 9.36 16.69 -18.80
N LYS A 370 8.14 16.83 -19.33
CA LYS A 370 7.55 18.11 -19.77
C LYS A 370 6.66 18.80 -18.73
N LEU A 371 6.38 18.14 -17.60
CA LEU A 371 5.47 18.65 -16.60
C LEU A 371 6.12 19.80 -15.83
N LYS A 372 5.48 20.97 -15.84
CA LYS A 372 6.07 22.21 -15.29
C LYS A 372 5.71 22.47 -13.83
N ASP A 373 4.55 22.03 -13.40
CA ASP A 373 4.06 22.17 -12.03
C ASP A 373 3.03 21.10 -11.67
N VAL A 374 2.77 20.97 -10.37
CA VAL A 374 1.78 20.06 -9.79
C VAL A 374 0.86 20.81 -8.84
N THR A 375 0.43 22.01 -9.29
CA THR A 375 -0.32 22.96 -8.46
C THR A 375 -1.57 22.34 -7.83
N TRP A 376 -2.24 21.40 -8.52
CA TRP A 376 -3.42 20.69 -8.02
C TRP A 376 -3.25 20.02 -6.65
N LEU A 377 -2.03 19.76 -6.19
CA LEU A 377 -1.76 19.24 -4.84
C LEU A 377 -2.33 20.13 -3.73
N PHE A 378 -2.68 21.39 -4.00
CA PHE A 378 -3.43 22.22 -3.05
C PHE A 378 -4.79 21.60 -2.66
N LEU A 379 -5.36 20.74 -3.52
CA LEU A 379 -6.60 20.00 -3.28
C LEU A 379 -6.42 18.76 -2.37
N ALA A 380 -5.20 18.46 -1.93
CA ALA A 380 -4.86 17.29 -1.10
C ALA A 380 -4.41 17.71 0.32
N PRO A 381 -5.33 18.14 1.21
CA PRO A 381 -4.97 18.70 2.52
C PRO A 381 -4.34 17.69 3.50
N ASN A 382 -4.55 16.39 3.28
CA ASN A 382 -4.05 15.32 4.14
C ASN A 382 -2.80 14.61 3.59
N LEU A 383 -2.15 15.21 2.59
CA LEU A 383 -0.92 14.68 1.99
C LEU A 383 0.19 14.56 3.05
N ARG A 384 0.76 13.36 3.19
CA ARG A 384 1.83 13.00 4.12
C ARG A 384 3.16 12.75 3.42
N TYR A 385 3.12 12.22 2.21
CA TYR A 385 4.31 11.87 1.43
C TYR A 385 4.20 12.45 0.03
N LEU A 386 5.20 13.23 -0.36
CA LEU A 386 5.36 13.73 -1.72
C LEU A 386 6.74 13.33 -2.24
N ALA A 387 6.78 12.61 -3.36
CA ALA A 387 8.02 12.35 -4.08
C ALA A 387 7.89 12.71 -5.56
N ILE A 388 8.85 13.49 -6.07
CA ILE A 388 8.92 13.87 -7.47
C ILE A 388 10.34 13.62 -7.96
N TRP A 389 10.51 12.84 -9.03
CA TRP A 389 11.83 12.55 -9.57
C TRP A 389 11.89 12.41 -11.10
N HIS A 390 13.03 12.73 -11.71
CA HIS A 390 13.22 12.73 -13.16
C HIS A 390 12.19 13.59 -13.93
N CYS A 391 11.85 14.79 -13.45
CA CYS A 391 10.96 15.72 -14.16
C CYS A 391 11.76 16.96 -14.60
N SER A 392 12.33 16.91 -15.80
CA SER A 392 13.33 17.89 -16.28
C SER A 392 12.83 19.32 -16.45
N GLU A 393 11.58 19.52 -16.88
CA GLU A 393 10.98 20.85 -17.07
C GLU A 393 10.18 21.34 -15.86
N MET A 394 10.21 20.63 -14.73
CA MET A 394 9.52 21.04 -13.51
C MET A 394 10.12 22.35 -12.99
N GLU A 395 9.36 23.45 -13.05
CA GLU A 395 9.82 24.77 -12.62
C GLU A 395 9.40 25.08 -11.18
N GLU A 396 8.18 24.67 -10.80
CA GLU A 396 7.57 24.95 -9.50
C GLU A 396 6.76 23.75 -9.00
N ILE A 397 6.75 23.44 -7.70
CA ILE A 397 5.82 22.42 -7.19
C ILE A 397 4.39 22.99 -7.14
N LEU A 398 4.22 24.14 -6.47
CA LEU A 398 2.97 24.89 -6.44
C LEU A 398 3.19 26.27 -7.06
N SER A 399 2.56 26.55 -8.21
CA SER A 399 2.74 27.80 -8.94
C SER A 399 1.83 28.92 -8.42
N GLU A 400 2.39 30.11 -8.15
CA GLU A 400 1.64 31.28 -7.66
C GLU A 400 0.59 31.76 -8.67
N GLY A 401 0.98 31.84 -9.94
CA GLY A 401 0.10 32.35 -11.01
C GLY A 401 -1.14 31.48 -11.16
N ARG A 402 -0.97 30.15 -11.20
CA ARG A 402 -2.06 29.19 -11.35
C ARG A 402 -2.97 29.11 -10.13
N LEU A 403 -2.42 29.26 -8.92
CA LEU A 403 -3.23 29.26 -7.71
C LEU A 403 -4.18 30.46 -7.62
N ARG A 404 -3.77 31.63 -8.14
CA ARG A 404 -4.66 32.80 -8.24
C ARG A 404 -5.81 32.55 -9.22
N ASP A 405 -5.50 32.03 -10.41
CA ASP A 405 -6.49 31.71 -11.43
C ASP A 405 -7.51 30.67 -10.91
N VAL A 406 -7.05 29.65 -10.18
CA VAL A 406 -7.91 28.60 -9.62
C VAL A 406 -8.73 29.08 -8.42
N ALA A 407 -8.17 29.92 -7.54
CA ALA A 407 -8.91 30.48 -6.42
C ALA A 407 -10.06 31.39 -6.90
N ASP A 408 -9.87 32.11 -8.00
CA ASP A 408 -10.90 32.93 -8.64
C ASP A 408 -12.00 32.07 -9.30
N GLU A 409 -11.66 30.88 -9.85
CA GLU A 409 -12.63 29.94 -10.45
C GLU A 409 -13.39 29.05 -9.43
N VAL A 410 -12.75 28.71 -8.31
CA VAL A 410 -13.28 27.76 -7.32
C VAL A 410 -13.86 28.47 -6.08
N GLY A 411 -13.50 29.73 -5.82
CA GLY A 411 -14.12 30.58 -4.79
C GLY A 411 -13.79 30.19 -3.35
N ILE A 412 -12.60 29.64 -3.09
CA ILE A 412 -12.18 29.12 -1.78
C ILE A 412 -11.15 30.05 -1.14
N PRO A 413 -11.23 30.37 0.17
CA PRO A 413 -10.13 30.99 0.88
C PRO A 413 -8.93 30.03 0.95
N TYR A 414 -7.77 30.47 0.44
CA TYR A 414 -6.53 29.69 0.35
C TYR A 414 -6.19 28.94 1.66
N PRO A 415 -6.38 27.61 1.74
CA PRO A 415 -5.85 26.85 2.86
C PRO A 415 -4.32 26.75 2.71
N THR A 416 -3.59 26.84 3.82
CA THR A 416 -2.14 26.62 3.83
C THR A 416 -1.85 25.18 3.37
N PRO A 417 -1.09 24.97 2.28
CA PRO A 417 -0.81 23.62 1.79
C PRO A 417 0.16 22.88 2.72
N PHE A 418 0.25 21.56 2.55
CA PHE A 418 1.25 20.69 3.19
C PHE A 418 1.28 20.70 4.74
N LEU A 419 0.18 21.03 5.41
CA LEU A 419 0.09 21.00 6.87
C LEU A 419 0.36 19.60 7.46
N ASN A 420 -0.04 18.54 6.76
CA ASN A 420 0.16 17.16 7.20
C ASN A 420 1.39 16.48 6.56
N LEU A 421 2.18 17.20 5.77
CA LEU A 421 3.30 16.62 5.03
C LEU A 421 4.41 16.19 6.00
N GLN A 422 4.82 14.94 5.92
CA GLN A 422 5.83 14.31 6.77
C GLN A 422 7.14 14.09 6.02
N THR A 423 7.06 13.70 4.74
CA THR A 423 8.23 13.44 3.89
C THR A 423 8.08 14.16 2.55
N LEU A 424 9.13 14.90 2.17
CA LEU A 424 9.29 15.53 0.87
C LEU A 424 10.58 15.01 0.21
N SER A 425 10.46 14.38 -0.96
CA SER A 425 11.60 13.89 -1.73
C SER A 425 11.59 14.47 -3.15
N LEU A 426 12.58 15.28 -3.49
CA LEU A 426 12.73 15.89 -4.81
C LEU A 426 14.08 15.48 -5.39
N ARG A 427 14.09 14.83 -6.55
CA ARG A 427 15.31 14.28 -7.15
C ARG A 427 15.39 14.56 -8.64
N GLU A 428 16.54 14.94 -9.15
CA GLU A 428 16.78 15.14 -10.58
C GLU A 428 15.74 16.09 -11.21
N LEU A 429 15.64 17.29 -10.63
CA LEU A 429 14.75 18.37 -11.06
C LEU A 429 15.60 19.61 -11.43
N PRO A 430 16.26 19.61 -12.60
CA PRO A 430 17.25 20.62 -12.99
C PRO A 430 16.67 22.03 -13.13
N GLU A 431 15.39 22.16 -13.48
CA GLU A 431 14.71 23.44 -13.67
C GLU A 431 13.93 23.95 -12.45
N LEU A 432 13.89 23.18 -11.35
CA LEU A 432 13.07 23.51 -10.19
C LEU A 432 13.61 24.76 -9.49
N LYS A 433 12.82 25.83 -9.46
CA LYS A 433 13.17 27.12 -8.84
C LYS A 433 12.57 27.29 -7.45
N SER A 434 11.36 26.75 -7.23
CA SER A 434 10.58 26.98 -6.01
C SER A 434 9.65 25.81 -5.68
N ILE A 435 9.43 25.55 -4.39
CA ILE A 435 8.38 24.62 -3.92
C ILE A 435 7.08 25.38 -3.67
N TYR A 436 7.16 26.52 -3.01
CA TYR A 436 6.06 27.42 -2.70
C TYR A 436 6.62 28.84 -2.57
N TRP A 437 5.87 29.85 -3.03
CA TRP A 437 6.37 31.24 -3.12
C TRP A 437 6.45 31.96 -1.77
N ASP A 438 5.71 31.48 -0.76
CA ASP A 438 5.70 32.02 0.61
C ASP A 438 6.29 31.00 1.61
N ALA A 439 6.50 31.38 2.86
CA ALA A 439 6.95 30.47 3.89
C ALA A 439 5.84 29.54 4.39
N LEU A 440 6.15 28.27 4.64
CA LEU A 440 5.20 27.28 5.14
C LEU A 440 5.56 26.82 6.57
N PRO A 441 4.57 26.62 7.45
CA PRO A 441 4.81 26.22 8.83
C PRO A 441 5.24 24.76 8.99
N PHE A 442 4.92 23.86 8.05
CA PHE A 442 5.33 22.44 8.05
C PHE A 442 5.28 21.73 9.44
N PRO A 443 4.12 21.75 10.13
CA PRO A 443 4.05 21.31 11.53
C PRO A 443 4.25 19.79 11.72
N CYS A 444 4.12 19.00 10.66
CA CYS A 444 4.27 17.53 10.70
C CYS A 444 5.53 17.03 9.98
N LEU A 445 6.35 17.92 9.42
CA LEU A 445 7.47 17.54 8.56
C LEU A 445 8.59 16.87 9.37
N LYS A 446 9.10 15.75 8.84
CA LYS A 446 10.13 14.93 9.48
C LYS A 446 11.34 14.73 8.59
N ARG A 447 11.13 14.57 7.29
CA ARG A 447 12.19 14.22 6.32
C ARG A 447 12.11 15.08 5.07
N ILE A 448 13.23 15.67 4.69
CA ILE A 448 13.44 16.31 3.39
C ILE A 448 14.60 15.59 2.71
N TYR A 449 14.42 15.25 1.44
CA TYR A 449 15.47 14.69 0.60
C TYR A 449 15.52 15.45 -0.72
N ILE A 450 16.65 16.10 -1.01
CA ILE A 450 16.89 16.86 -2.24
C ILE A 450 18.13 16.28 -2.94
N GLU A 451 18.02 16.00 -4.23
CA GLU A 451 19.11 15.44 -5.07
C GLU A 451 19.03 16.03 -6.46
N ASP A 452 20.15 16.50 -7.02
CA ASP A 452 20.21 17.03 -8.39
C ASP A 452 19.13 18.10 -8.69
N CYS A 453 18.97 19.08 -7.79
CA CYS A 453 18.07 20.25 -7.92
C CYS A 453 18.84 21.59 -7.91
N PRO A 454 19.73 21.85 -8.89
CA PRO A 454 20.68 22.98 -8.85
C PRO A 454 20.05 24.38 -8.86
N LYS A 455 18.83 24.54 -9.36
CA LYS A 455 18.13 25.85 -9.39
C LYS A 455 17.28 26.13 -8.16
N LEU A 456 17.11 25.15 -7.27
CA LEU A 456 16.31 25.29 -6.05
C LEU A 456 17.12 26.05 -5.00
N LYS A 457 17.08 27.38 -5.06
CA LYS A 457 17.83 28.25 -4.16
C LYS A 457 17.04 28.72 -2.95
N LYS A 458 15.71 28.68 -3.00
CA LYS A 458 14.84 29.09 -1.91
C LYS A 458 14.00 27.92 -1.45
N PHE A 459 13.83 27.82 -0.14
CA PHE A 459 13.02 26.78 0.46
C PHE A 459 11.94 27.42 1.35
N PRO A 460 10.68 26.96 1.31
CA PRO A 460 9.58 27.57 2.06
C PRO A 460 9.59 27.19 3.56
N LEU A 461 10.73 27.38 4.24
CA LEU A 461 10.88 27.21 5.69
C LEU A 461 10.95 28.56 6.39
N ASN A 462 10.31 28.67 7.55
CA ASN A 462 10.44 29.80 8.46
C ASN A 462 10.84 29.35 9.87
N SER A 463 10.98 30.30 10.79
CA SER A 463 11.32 30.04 12.18
C SER A 463 10.28 29.20 12.93
N ASP A 464 9.03 29.15 12.48
CA ASP A 464 7.99 28.32 13.09
C ASP A 464 8.10 26.86 12.66
N SER A 465 8.58 26.59 11.44
CA SER A 465 8.86 25.23 10.95
C SER A 465 9.91 24.49 11.78
N ALA A 466 10.77 25.22 12.50
CA ALA A 466 11.81 24.65 13.34
C ALA A 466 11.36 24.30 14.78
N LYS A 467 10.18 24.78 15.21
CA LYS A 467 9.72 24.61 16.59
C LYS A 467 9.09 23.23 16.80
N GLY A 468 9.80 22.35 17.51
CA GLY A 468 9.24 21.12 18.07
C GLY A 468 9.43 19.85 17.22
N ASN A 469 10.00 19.95 16.02
CA ASN A 469 10.22 18.80 15.14
C ASN A 469 11.71 18.47 14.95
N HIS A 470 12.07 17.20 15.15
CA HIS A 470 13.35 16.67 14.71
C HIS A 470 13.30 16.41 13.19
N ILE A 471 13.58 17.45 12.41
CA ILE A 471 13.62 17.37 10.95
C ILE A 471 14.98 16.82 10.53
N THR A 472 14.99 15.86 9.61
CA THR A 472 16.21 15.40 8.92
C THR A 472 16.19 15.90 7.48
N ILE A 473 17.20 16.67 7.10
CA ILE A 473 17.37 17.19 5.74
C ILE A 473 18.57 16.50 5.11
N LYS A 474 18.36 15.82 3.99
CA LYS A 474 19.42 15.19 3.20
C LYS A 474 19.55 15.88 1.85
N GLY A 475 20.78 16.21 1.47
CA GLY A 475 21.07 16.91 0.22
C GLY A 475 22.57 17.02 -0.04
N GLU A 476 22.90 17.46 -1.25
CA GLU A 476 24.27 17.81 -1.62
C GLU A 476 24.79 18.99 -0.78
N ARG A 477 26.08 18.97 -0.41
CA ARG A 477 26.71 20.05 0.38
C ARG A 477 26.67 21.38 -0.36
N ASP A 478 27.01 21.35 -1.65
CA ASP A 478 27.10 22.56 -2.47
C ASP A 478 25.73 23.24 -2.61
N TRP A 479 24.66 22.46 -2.69
CA TRP A 479 23.29 22.96 -2.67
C TRP A 479 22.95 23.63 -1.33
N TRP A 480 23.25 22.97 -0.21
CA TRP A 480 22.97 23.49 1.14
C TRP A 480 23.69 24.80 1.43
N GLU A 481 24.93 24.95 0.97
CA GLU A 481 25.71 26.18 1.11
C GLU A 481 25.18 27.34 0.27
N GLN A 482 24.54 27.05 -0.86
CA GLN A 482 23.96 28.05 -1.77
C GLN A 482 22.51 28.43 -1.43
N LEU A 483 21.90 27.80 -0.42
CA LEU A 483 20.51 28.03 -0.06
C LEU A 483 20.30 29.45 0.52
N GLU A 484 19.34 30.18 -0.06
CA GLU A 484 18.90 31.49 0.40
C GLU A 484 17.85 31.34 1.51
N TRP A 485 18.26 31.65 2.74
CA TRP A 485 17.41 31.59 3.92
C TRP A 485 16.65 32.90 4.15
N GLU A 486 15.43 32.82 4.67
CA GLU A 486 14.60 33.99 5.00
C GLU A 486 15.33 34.97 5.95
N ASN A 487 15.96 34.43 6.99
CA ASN A 487 16.75 35.18 7.96
C ASN A 487 17.79 34.25 8.63
N GLU A 488 18.74 34.85 9.36
CA GLU A 488 19.81 34.12 10.03
C GLU A 488 19.29 33.18 11.14
N ALA A 489 18.17 33.51 11.77
CA ALA A 489 17.56 32.66 12.79
C ALA A 489 17.01 31.35 12.19
N THR A 490 16.33 31.41 11.04
CA THR A 490 15.87 30.23 10.31
C THR A 490 17.05 29.35 9.90
N ARG A 491 18.12 29.94 9.35
CA ARG A 491 19.34 29.19 8.99
C ARG A 491 19.93 28.44 10.19
N ASN A 492 20.11 29.13 11.32
CA ASN A 492 20.72 28.55 12.51
C ASN A 492 19.84 27.46 13.13
N ALA A 493 18.52 27.56 13.00
CA ALA A 493 17.59 26.55 13.50
C ALA A 493 17.66 25.23 12.71
N PHE A 494 17.95 25.30 11.41
CA PHE A 494 18.02 24.12 10.52
C PHE A 494 19.44 23.57 10.30
N LEU A 495 20.48 24.30 10.69
CA LEU A 495 21.87 23.85 10.55
C LEU A 495 22.15 22.46 11.18
N PRO A 496 21.64 22.13 12.39
CA PRO A 496 21.86 20.81 13.01
C PRO A 496 21.12 19.66 12.31
N SER A 497 20.12 19.99 11.49
CA SER A 497 19.21 19.04 10.83
C SER A 497 19.77 18.49 9.51
N PHE A 498 20.85 19.08 8.99
CA PHE A 498 21.41 18.73 7.69
C PHE A 498 22.37 17.54 7.76
N GLN A 499 22.16 16.58 6.87
CA GLN A 499 22.98 15.41 6.64
C GLN A 499 23.36 15.34 5.16
N ALA A 500 24.59 15.73 4.86
CA ALA A 500 25.14 15.52 3.53
C ALA A 500 25.24 14.02 3.19
N TYR A 501 24.99 13.66 1.94
CA TYR A 501 25.38 12.36 1.40
C TYR A 501 26.55 12.49 0.43
#